data_AF-A0A183UNI1-F1
#
_entry.id   AF-A0A183UNI1-F1
#
_cell.length_a   1.000
_cell.length_b   1.000
_cell.length_c   1.000
_cell.angle_alpha   90.00
_cell.angle_beta   90.00
_cell.angle_gamma   90.00
#
_symmetry.space_group_name_H-M   'P 1'
#
loop_
_entity.id
_entity.type
_entity.pdbx_description
1 polymer ?
#
loop_
_entity_poly.entity_id
_entity_poly.type
_entity_poly.pdbx_seq_one_letter_code
_entity_poly.pdbx_strand_id
1 'polypeptide(L)'
;MFIRYLHHYLLPLALPPIPSGVCRSCDRLDEHSCKTPRTELTMLPLLVNTFRLAPSFALQLATLLGILLASLSILFARMRNAITYFLLFLVHSSAFQVGDTFLWFQWDTLLLEAGALCCLLAPLPFLGSSPADNISIFLVRWLVFRLMYASGVVKLTSQCPAWWSLTSEPSALYHLFTLVRLLIALNIHFESQCLPTWVAYYAHHSPEWLRRLAVAITFYIEIALPPMFLLPFKTLRAFAFYPQIVLMVSIMLTGNYNFFNAIYALHCVAMLNDSDEYNFSTKGLTARFAHFIAPIRKLISLSVISMSICCFVKYFNVEVNGFSLTTKIAFTNREFADFVEWSVLYLLYLGIAAFISEVITAIIRYWTEEHRCRVRAFIHLIYVIVIGSLFFSISLSPFATLSGSAKAVVPSPMKSLYEWSNNYQLTHAYGLFRRMTGLYGRPEVIVEGAYEPNGPWVPFNFYAKPLKLDAKPRFILPHQPRLDWQMWFAALGAYQHNPFFISLNERVLFSVTYLMDKYPFEHKLPRFIRAQLYLYHYTAPNKQGKWPVNYWRRDFQEEYMPPITKEDPNVVFYLEENGFVLKNKFRISDENKQLEERLKRVHTYFKSYDPAWLIYSLLVAHVVGIYTVKMVFG
;
A
#
# COMPACT_ATOMS: atom_id res chain seq x y z
N MET A 1 -5.92 41.62 -2.15
CA MET A 1 -6.77 40.62 -2.86
C MET A 1 -5.99 39.71 -3.82
N PHE A 2 -4.65 39.65 -3.75
CA PHE A 2 -3.80 38.79 -4.60
C PHE A 2 -2.88 37.84 -3.79
N ILE A 3 -3.06 37.76 -2.47
CA ILE A 3 -2.25 36.94 -1.55
C ILE A 3 -3.04 35.74 -0.98
N ARG A 4 -4.36 35.65 -1.23
CA ARG A 4 -5.19 34.50 -0.80
C ARG A 4 -5.26 33.34 -1.81
N TYR A 5 -4.65 33.46 -3.00
CA TYR A 5 -4.69 32.42 -4.05
C TYR A 5 -3.48 31.48 -4.09
N LEU A 6 -2.42 31.76 -3.32
CA LEU A 6 -1.19 30.95 -3.31
C LEU A 6 -1.14 29.87 -2.21
N HIS A 7 -2.07 29.88 -1.27
CA HIS A 7 -2.07 28.93 -0.14
C HIS A 7 -2.67 27.55 -0.49
N HIS A 8 -3.24 27.38 -1.68
CA HIS A 8 -3.93 26.15 -2.11
C HIS A 8 -3.11 25.24 -3.05
N TYR A 9 -1.87 25.62 -3.40
CA TYR A 9 -1.04 24.88 -4.37
C TYR A 9 0.24 24.27 -3.80
N LEU A 10 0.51 24.43 -2.50
CA LEU A 10 1.66 23.83 -1.81
C LEU A 10 1.19 22.69 -0.89
N LEU A 11 1.45 21.45 -1.34
CA LEU A 11 1.14 20.14 -0.71
C LEU A 11 -0.34 19.74 -0.66
N PRO A 12 -0.66 18.50 -1.10
CA PRO A 12 -0.37 17.32 -0.29
C PRO A 12 0.50 16.29 -1.02
N LEU A 13 1.64 15.97 -0.40
CA LEU A 13 2.19 14.62 -0.45
C LEU A 13 1.07 13.66 -0.04
N ALA A 14 0.99 12.47 -0.64
CA ALA A 14 0.08 11.41 -0.24
C ALA A 14 0.49 10.81 1.13
N LEU A 15 0.59 11.65 2.15
CA LEU A 15 0.13 11.27 3.47
C LEU A 15 -1.40 11.27 3.35
N PRO A 16 -2.11 10.19 3.68
CA PRO A 16 -3.49 10.35 4.09
C PRO A 16 -3.49 11.41 5.20
N PRO A 17 -4.53 12.25 5.31
CA PRO A 17 -4.55 13.28 6.34
C PRO A 17 -4.24 12.61 7.67
N ILE A 18 -3.07 12.93 8.25
CA ILE A 18 -2.89 12.79 9.69
C ILE A 18 -4.07 13.58 10.22
N PRO A 19 -5.05 12.95 10.90
CA PRO A 19 -6.08 13.75 11.54
C PRO A 19 -5.29 14.66 12.48
N SER A 20 -5.27 15.95 12.15
CA SER A 20 -4.62 16.97 12.95
C SER A 20 -5.14 16.77 14.36
N GLY A 21 -4.25 16.25 15.22
CA GLY A 21 -4.49 16.21 16.64
C GLY A 21 -4.75 17.65 17.06
N VAL A 22 -5.95 17.86 17.60
CA VAL A 22 -6.34 19.01 18.40
C VAL A 22 -6.54 20.31 17.62
N CYS A 23 -7.81 20.70 17.45
CA CYS A 23 -8.19 22.09 17.19
C CYS A 23 -7.52 23.00 18.22
N ARG A 24 -6.65 23.90 17.76
CA ARG A 24 -6.16 25.05 18.54
C ARG A 24 -7.27 26.10 18.64
N SER A 25 -8.21 25.91 19.54
CA SER A 25 -8.94 26.96 20.28
C SER A 25 -10.10 26.29 21.04
N CYS A 26 -9.84 25.81 22.25
CA CYS A 26 -10.90 25.48 23.21
C CYS A 26 -10.70 26.34 24.45
N ASP A 27 -10.72 27.65 24.27
CA ASP A 27 -11.01 28.59 25.35
C ASP A 27 -12.48 29.00 25.22
N ARG A 28 -13.30 28.38 26.07
CA ARG A 28 -14.68 28.74 26.45
C ARG A 28 -15.74 28.64 25.34
N LEU A 29 -16.81 27.90 25.70
CA LEU A 29 -18.13 27.80 25.07
C LEU A 29 -18.26 26.73 23.97
N ASP A 30 -18.87 25.61 24.38
CA ASP A 30 -19.77 24.70 23.64
C ASP A 30 -19.40 23.21 23.81
N GLU A 31 -20.00 22.58 24.84
CA GLU A 31 -19.97 21.14 25.14
C GLU A 31 -20.63 20.25 24.07
N HIS A 32 -21.06 20.81 22.93
CA HIS A 32 -21.70 20.07 21.83
C HIS A 32 -20.83 19.89 20.57
N SER A 33 -19.58 20.37 20.56
CA SER A 33 -18.62 20.10 19.47
C SER A 33 -17.60 19.01 19.80
N CYS A 34 -17.88 18.19 20.83
CA CYS A 34 -17.12 16.98 21.11
C CYS A 34 -17.35 15.97 19.98
N LYS A 35 -16.35 15.87 19.10
CA LYS A 35 -16.02 14.75 18.19
C LYS A 35 -17.14 13.71 18.08
N THR A 36 -17.74 13.58 16.90
CA THR A 36 -18.52 12.39 16.54
C THR A 36 -17.72 11.15 17.00
N PRO A 37 -18.29 10.31 17.89
CA PRO A 37 -17.59 9.12 18.34
C PRO A 37 -17.28 8.30 17.09
N ARG A 38 -16.00 8.13 16.77
CA ARG A 38 -15.63 7.17 15.74
C ARG A 38 -16.11 5.82 16.26
N THR A 39 -17.18 5.29 15.67
CA THR A 39 -17.62 3.92 15.92
C THR A 39 -16.62 2.99 15.26
N GLU A 40 -15.48 2.83 15.93
CA GLU A 40 -14.34 2.08 15.45
C GLU A 40 -14.57 0.58 15.71
N LEU A 41 -14.49 -0.22 14.65
CA LEU A 41 -14.64 -1.66 14.73
C LEU A 41 -13.36 -2.27 15.30
N THR A 42 -13.30 -2.38 16.63
CA THR A 42 -12.17 -2.96 17.38
C THR A 42 -12.61 -4.05 18.35
N MET A 43 -11.86 -5.14 18.39
CA MET A 43 -12.01 -6.19 19.40
C MET A 43 -11.24 -5.88 20.69
N LEU A 44 -10.46 -4.80 20.73
CA LEU A 44 -9.60 -4.50 21.87
C LEU A 44 -10.38 -4.24 23.16
N PRO A 45 -11.49 -3.45 23.18
CA PRO A 45 -12.28 -3.26 24.39
C PRO A 45 -12.84 -4.58 24.94
N LEU A 46 -13.26 -5.48 24.04
CA LEU A 46 -13.72 -6.81 24.40
C LEU A 46 -12.60 -7.60 25.09
N LEU A 47 -11.41 -7.68 24.48
CA LEU A 47 -10.27 -8.42 25.04
C LEU A 47 -9.79 -7.83 26.37
N VAL A 48 -9.70 -6.49 26.47
CA VAL A 48 -9.32 -5.79 27.71
C VAL A 48 -10.32 -6.08 28.82
N ASN A 49 -11.62 -5.99 28.56
CA ASN A 49 -12.65 -6.22 29.57
C ASN A 49 -12.77 -7.69 29.96
N THR A 50 -12.67 -8.62 29.01
CA THR A 50 -12.79 -10.06 29.26
C THR A 50 -11.58 -10.63 29.98
N PHE A 51 -10.36 -10.26 29.57
CA PHE A 51 -9.13 -10.82 30.14
C PHE A 51 -8.48 -9.95 31.22
N ARG A 52 -9.00 -8.73 31.45
CA ARG A 52 -8.44 -7.74 32.40
C ARG A 52 -6.95 -7.51 32.14
N LEU A 53 -6.60 -7.25 30.88
CA LEU A 53 -5.22 -7.05 30.41
C LEU A 53 -4.96 -5.59 30.07
N ALA A 54 -3.71 -5.15 30.17
CA ALA A 54 -3.31 -3.88 29.58
C ALA A 54 -3.52 -3.87 28.04
N PRO A 55 -3.90 -2.73 27.42
CA PRO A 55 -4.16 -2.62 25.97
C PRO A 55 -3.01 -3.13 25.10
N SER A 56 -1.77 -2.94 25.52
CA SER A 56 -0.60 -3.46 24.80
C SER A 56 -0.58 -4.99 24.75
N PHE A 57 -0.87 -5.66 25.87
CA PHE A 57 -0.97 -7.12 25.93
C PHE A 57 -2.23 -7.65 25.24
N ALA A 58 -3.35 -6.93 25.32
CA ALA A 58 -4.56 -7.27 24.59
C ALA A 58 -4.34 -7.22 23.07
N LEU A 59 -3.60 -6.23 22.56
CA LEU A 59 -3.21 -6.14 21.15
C LEU A 59 -2.26 -7.28 20.76
N GLN A 60 -1.29 -7.62 21.62
CA GLN A 60 -0.41 -8.77 21.39
C GLN A 60 -1.22 -10.08 21.33
N LEU A 61 -2.20 -10.27 22.21
CA LEU A 61 -3.09 -11.42 22.18
C LEU A 61 -3.94 -11.47 20.90
N ALA A 62 -4.49 -10.33 20.48
CA ALA A 62 -5.27 -10.22 19.24
C ALA A 62 -4.43 -10.61 18.01
N THR A 63 -3.19 -10.12 17.92
CA THR A 63 -2.28 -10.43 16.81
C THR A 63 -1.84 -11.90 16.80
N LEU A 64 -1.56 -12.50 17.97
CA LEU A 64 -1.28 -13.93 18.09
C LEU A 64 -2.49 -14.79 17.66
N LEU A 65 -3.71 -14.39 18.05
CA LEU A 65 -4.94 -15.02 17.58
C LEU A 65 -5.09 -14.92 16.06
N GLY A 66 -4.77 -13.76 15.48
CA GLY A 66 -4.75 -13.56 14.04
C GLY A 66 -3.76 -14.49 13.32
N ILE A 67 -2.54 -14.63 13.86
CA ILE A 67 -1.53 -15.56 13.32
C ILE A 67 -2.07 -17.00 13.37
N LEU A 68 -2.63 -17.43 14.50
CA LEU A 68 -3.20 -18.77 14.63
C LEU A 68 -4.33 -19.03 13.63
N LEU A 69 -5.29 -18.11 13.51
CA LEU A 69 -6.42 -18.23 12.58
C LEU A 69 -5.95 -18.26 11.12
N ALA A 70 -4.97 -17.42 10.76
CA ALA A 70 -4.37 -17.41 9.44
C ALA A 70 -3.68 -18.75 9.15
N SER A 71 -2.84 -19.25 10.07
CA SER A 71 -2.19 -20.56 9.93
C SER A 71 -3.18 -21.69 9.76
N LEU A 72 -4.25 -21.72 10.56
CA LEU A 72 -5.29 -22.74 10.47
C LEU A 72 -6.04 -22.68 9.12
N SER A 73 -6.35 -21.48 8.61
CA SER A 73 -6.98 -21.32 7.29
C SER A 73 -6.08 -21.76 6.13
N ILE A 74 -4.77 -21.58 6.25
CA ILE A 74 -3.79 -22.02 5.25
C ILE A 74 -3.76 -23.56 5.22
N LEU A 75 -3.64 -24.18 6.40
CA LEU A 75 -3.45 -25.63 6.54
C LEU A 75 -4.74 -26.44 6.29
N PHE A 76 -5.90 -25.95 6.75
CA PHE A 76 -7.14 -26.73 6.76
C PHE A 76 -8.23 -26.08 5.90
N ALA A 77 -8.73 -26.81 4.91
CA ALA A 77 -9.79 -26.32 4.02
C ALA A 77 -11.09 -25.93 4.77
N ARG A 78 -11.43 -26.62 5.87
CA ARG A 78 -12.61 -26.30 6.70
C ARG A 78 -12.55 -24.92 7.36
N MET A 79 -11.33 -24.40 7.57
CA MET A 79 -11.09 -23.09 8.17
C MET A 79 -11.09 -21.96 7.14
N ARG A 80 -11.29 -22.27 5.85
CA ARG A 80 -11.41 -21.27 4.76
C ARG A 80 -12.86 -20.87 4.57
N ASN A 81 -13.42 -20.18 5.56
CA ASN A 81 -14.82 -19.77 5.56
C ASN A 81 -14.97 -18.29 5.95
N ALA A 82 -16.15 -17.74 5.66
CA ALA A 82 -16.42 -16.31 5.87
C ALA A 82 -16.23 -15.86 7.34
N ILE A 83 -16.51 -16.73 8.33
CA ILE A 83 -16.34 -16.40 9.75
C ILE A 83 -14.85 -16.22 10.07
N THR A 84 -14.00 -17.14 9.61
CA THR A 84 -12.55 -17.05 9.85
C THR A 84 -11.96 -15.80 9.21
N TYR A 85 -12.35 -15.47 7.98
CA TYR A 85 -11.87 -14.24 7.33
C TYR A 85 -12.43 -12.96 7.96
N PHE A 86 -13.67 -12.98 8.46
CA PHE A 86 -14.23 -11.87 9.21
C PHE A 86 -13.47 -11.63 10.52
N LEU A 87 -13.13 -12.69 11.26
CA LEU A 87 -12.29 -12.59 12.46
C LEU A 87 -10.89 -12.04 12.14
N LEU A 88 -10.28 -12.48 11.04
CA LEU A 88 -8.99 -11.94 10.57
C LEU A 88 -9.09 -10.46 10.20
N PHE A 89 -10.17 -10.06 9.51
CA PHE A 89 -10.46 -8.66 9.21
C PHE A 89 -10.61 -7.83 10.50
N LEU A 90 -11.33 -8.32 11.50
CA LEU A 90 -11.47 -7.66 12.80
C LEU A 90 -10.15 -7.51 13.54
N VAL A 91 -9.30 -8.54 13.54
CA VAL A 91 -7.95 -8.47 14.15
C VAL A 91 -7.12 -7.39 13.48
N HIS A 92 -7.07 -7.37 12.14
CA HIS A 92 -6.28 -6.38 11.43
C HIS A 92 -6.86 -4.96 11.56
N SER A 93 -8.19 -4.80 11.52
CA SER A 93 -8.88 -3.52 11.79
C SER A 93 -8.54 -2.97 13.17
N SER A 94 -8.53 -3.84 14.18
CA SER A 94 -8.13 -3.46 15.56
C SER A 94 -6.68 -2.99 15.61
N ALA A 95 -5.77 -3.68 14.90
CA ALA A 95 -4.38 -3.27 14.82
C ALA A 95 -4.22 -1.94 14.07
N PHE A 96 -4.89 -1.78 12.92
CA PHE A 96 -4.86 -0.57 12.11
C PHE A 96 -5.26 0.69 12.90
N GLN A 97 -6.37 0.61 13.65
CA GLN A 97 -6.87 1.72 14.46
C GLN A 97 -5.91 2.11 15.58
N VAL A 98 -5.31 1.13 16.28
CA VAL A 98 -4.39 1.39 17.40
C VAL A 98 -2.99 1.79 16.91
N GLY A 99 -2.54 1.21 15.80
CA GLY A 99 -1.22 1.48 15.24
C GLY A 99 -1.08 2.86 14.61
N ASP A 100 -2.19 3.47 14.22
CA ASP A 100 -2.30 4.84 13.70
C ASP A 100 -1.17 5.17 12.70
N THR A 101 -0.31 6.15 12.99
CA THR A 101 0.83 6.53 12.13
C THR A 101 1.71 5.36 11.67
N PHE A 102 1.81 4.27 12.44
CA PHE A 102 2.62 3.09 12.06
C PHE A 102 1.86 2.04 11.22
N LEU A 103 0.53 2.09 11.15
CA LEU A 103 -0.30 1.15 10.38
C LEU A 103 -1.21 1.83 9.36
N TRP A 104 -1.13 3.15 9.20
CA TRP A 104 -1.91 3.90 8.22
C TRP A 104 -1.17 4.06 6.88
N PHE A 105 -0.94 2.96 6.19
CA PHE A 105 -0.33 3.00 4.86
C PHE A 105 -1.20 2.29 3.82
N GLN A 106 -0.93 2.54 2.53
CA GLN A 106 -1.80 2.05 1.45
C GLN A 106 -1.87 0.53 1.32
N TRP A 107 -0.86 -0.21 1.79
CA TRP A 107 -0.97 -1.68 1.84
C TRP A 107 -1.82 -2.17 3.01
N ASP A 108 -1.88 -1.43 4.11
CA ASP A 108 -2.76 -1.77 5.23
C ASP A 108 -4.22 -1.52 4.84
N THR A 109 -4.51 -0.38 4.18
CA THR A 109 -5.85 -0.12 3.63
C THR A 109 -6.23 -1.12 2.54
N LEU A 110 -5.29 -1.48 1.65
CA LEU A 110 -5.51 -2.53 0.66
C LEU A 110 -5.82 -3.89 1.32
N LEU A 111 -5.11 -4.25 2.40
CA LEU A 111 -5.34 -5.49 3.12
C LEU A 111 -6.71 -5.51 3.80
N LEU A 112 -7.19 -4.37 4.32
CA LEU A 112 -8.55 -4.24 4.86
C LEU A 112 -9.62 -4.41 3.77
N GLU A 113 -9.49 -3.68 2.65
CA GLU A 113 -10.44 -3.79 1.54
C GLU A 113 -10.44 -5.21 0.92
N ALA A 114 -9.26 -5.80 0.70
CA ALA A 114 -9.11 -7.18 0.26
C ALA A 114 -9.67 -8.19 1.27
N GLY A 115 -9.41 -8.01 2.56
CA GLY A 115 -9.91 -8.86 3.63
C GLY A 115 -11.44 -8.85 3.74
N ALA A 116 -12.05 -7.67 3.55
CA ALA A 116 -13.50 -7.53 3.49
C ALA A 116 -14.09 -8.27 2.27
N LEU A 117 -13.47 -8.18 1.10
CA LEU A 117 -13.89 -8.95 -0.09
C LEU A 117 -13.70 -10.46 0.09
N CYS A 118 -12.65 -10.90 0.80
CA CYS A 118 -12.45 -12.31 1.14
C CYS A 118 -13.58 -12.87 2.02
N CYS A 119 -14.23 -12.05 2.86
CA CYS A 119 -15.39 -12.48 3.63
C CYS A 119 -16.59 -12.83 2.73
N LEU A 120 -16.72 -12.12 1.60
CA LEU A 120 -17.77 -12.37 0.60
C LEU A 120 -17.42 -13.52 -0.35
N LEU A 121 -16.12 -13.68 -0.67
CA LEU A 121 -15.63 -14.74 -1.56
C LEU A 121 -15.62 -16.11 -0.88
N ALA A 122 -15.40 -16.15 0.44
CA ALA A 122 -15.30 -17.40 1.17
C ALA A 122 -16.67 -18.06 1.39
N PRO A 123 -16.72 -19.40 1.40
CA PRO A 123 -17.97 -20.11 1.62
C PRO A 123 -18.52 -19.82 3.02
N LEU A 124 -19.84 -19.61 3.08
CA LEU A 124 -20.56 -19.56 4.35
C LEU A 124 -20.70 -20.99 4.91
N PRO A 125 -20.26 -21.26 6.17
CA PRO A 125 -20.20 -22.61 6.74
C PRO A 125 -21.49 -23.42 6.64
N PHE A 126 -22.64 -22.73 6.67
CA PHE A 126 -23.97 -23.35 6.71
C PHE A 126 -24.66 -23.41 5.33
N LEU A 127 -24.17 -22.67 4.34
CA LEU A 127 -24.82 -22.49 3.03
C LEU A 127 -24.11 -23.22 1.88
N GLY A 128 -22.80 -23.48 2.00
CA GLY A 128 -22.03 -24.22 0.98
C GLY A 128 -21.58 -23.37 -0.22
N SER A 129 -21.12 -24.03 -1.29
CA SER A 129 -20.65 -23.42 -2.55
C SER A 129 -21.82 -22.88 -3.39
N SER A 130 -21.60 -21.79 -4.15
CA SER A 130 -22.67 -21.01 -4.78
C SER A 130 -22.43 -20.71 -6.27
N PRO A 131 -23.51 -20.51 -7.06
CA PRO A 131 -23.40 -20.01 -8.44
C PRO A 131 -22.91 -18.55 -8.55
N ALA A 132 -22.83 -17.80 -7.44
CA ALA A 132 -22.61 -16.35 -7.43
C ALA A 132 -21.14 -15.91 -7.25
N ASP A 133 -20.18 -16.86 -7.26
CA ASP A 133 -18.76 -16.58 -7.02
C ASP A 133 -18.17 -15.57 -8.03
N ASN A 134 -18.75 -15.51 -9.24
CA ASN A 134 -18.36 -14.58 -10.30
C ASN A 134 -18.53 -13.11 -9.88
N ILE A 135 -19.54 -12.77 -9.07
CA ILE A 135 -19.75 -11.42 -8.53
C ILE A 135 -18.60 -11.06 -7.59
N SER A 136 -18.26 -11.94 -6.63
CA SER A 136 -17.18 -11.72 -5.67
C SER A 136 -15.82 -11.58 -6.38
N ILE A 137 -15.55 -12.42 -7.38
CA ILE A 137 -14.34 -12.35 -8.21
C ILE A 137 -14.30 -11.06 -9.04
N PHE A 138 -15.44 -10.61 -9.56
CA PHE A 138 -15.53 -9.31 -10.23
C PHE A 138 -15.19 -8.16 -9.29
N LEU A 139 -15.65 -8.16 -8.04
CA LEU A 139 -15.28 -7.12 -7.08
C LEU A 139 -13.78 -7.08 -6.81
N VAL A 140 -13.12 -8.23 -6.78
CA VAL A 140 -11.65 -8.31 -6.73
C VAL A 140 -11.01 -7.74 -8.00
N ARG A 141 -11.52 -8.07 -9.18
CA ARG A 141 -11.07 -7.47 -10.46
C ARG A 141 -11.23 -5.95 -10.46
N TRP A 142 -12.37 -5.46 -9.95
CA TRP A 142 -12.68 -4.04 -9.81
C TRP A 142 -11.72 -3.33 -8.83
N LEU A 143 -11.35 -3.98 -7.73
CA LEU A 143 -10.34 -3.48 -6.79
C LEU A 143 -8.97 -3.30 -7.47
N VAL A 144 -8.44 -4.35 -8.12
CA VAL A 144 -7.12 -4.27 -8.76
C VAL A 144 -7.10 -3.33 -9.96
N PHE A 145 -8.23 -3.19 -10.67
CA PHE A 145 -8.44 -2.19 -11.70
C PHE A 145 -8.33 -0.78 -11.13
N ARG A 146 -9.14 -0.45 -10.12
CA ARG A 146 -9.17 0.89 -9.51
C ARG A 146 -7.80 1.28 -8.97
N LEU A 147 -7.16 0.38 -8.23
CA LEU A 147 -5.86 0.63 -7.63
C LEU A 147 -4.82 0.98 -8.70
N MET A 148 -4.75 0.17 -9.76
CA MET A 148 -3.74 0.32 -10.81
C MET A 148 -3.99 1.57 -11.66
N TYR A 149 -5.23 1.73 -12.12
CA TYR A 149 -5.63 2.88 -12.93
C TYR A 149 -5.43 4.20 -12.18
N ALA A 150 -5.90 4.27 -10.93
CA ALA A 150 -5.72 5.46 -10.11
C ALA A 150 -4.23 5.75 -9.87
N SER A 151 -3.42 4.71 -9.58
CA SER A 151 -1.98 4.87 -9.36
C SER A 151 -1.24 5.43 -10.57
N GLY A 152 -1.64 5.09 -11.79
CA GLY A 152 -1.07 5.65 -13.02
C GLY A 152 -1.53 7.07 -13.30
N VAL A 153 -2.84 7.29 -13.29
CA VAL A 153 -3.44 8.60 -13.61
C VAL A 153 -2.94 9.70 -12.68
N VAL A 154 -2.87 9.44 -11.37
CA VAL A 154 -2.47 10.48 -10.41
C VAL A 154 -1.03 10.97 -10.61
N LYS A 155 -0.13 10.13 -11.14
CA LYS A 155 1.28 10.50 -11.39
C LYS A 155 1.37 11.64 -12.39
N LEU A 156 0.62 11.56 -13.50
CA LEU A 156 0.60 12.59 -14.53
C LEU A 156 -0.27 13.79 -14.13
N THR A 157 -1.44 13.56 -13.50
CA THR A 157 -2.29 14.68 -13.02
C THR A 157 -1.68 15.44 -11.83
N SER A 158 -0.66 14.90 -11.16
CA SER A 158 0.09 15.60 -10.12
C SER A 158 0.86 16.83 -10.61
N GLN A 159 1.08 16.91 -11.94
CA GLN A 159 1.95 17.88 -12.61
C GLN A 159 3.39 17.87 -12.09
N CYS A 160 3.84 16.76 -11.50
CA CYS A 160 5.23 16.61 -11.08
C CYS A 160 6.14 16.53 -12.31
N PRO A 161 7.13 17.43 -12.48
CA PRO A 161 8.00 17.43 -13.65
C PRO A 161 8.75 16.12 -13.86
N ALA A 162 9.08 15.41 -12.78
CA ALA A 162 9.80 14.13 -12.85
C ALA A 162 9.05 13.02 -13.60
N TRP A 163 7.71 13.05 -13.57
CA TRP A 163 6.87 12.10 -14.30
C TRP A 163 6.68 12.47 -15.77
N TRP A 164 6.77 13.76 -16.11
CA TRP A 164 6.58 14.28 -17.46
C TRP A 164 7.88 14.36 -18.30
N SER A 165 9.03 14.43 -17.63
CA SER A 165 10.33 14.54 -18.29
C SER A 165 10.85 13.17 -18.76
N LEU A 166 10.52 12.83 -20.01
CA LEU A 166 11.11 11.68 -20.75
C LEU A 166 12.15 12.11 -21.81
N THR A 167 12.39 13.42 -21.98
CA THR A 167 13.02 14.00 -23.18
C THR A 167 14.56 13.92 -23.20
N SER A 168 15.13 13.67 -24.39
CA SER A 168 16.59 13.61 -24.68
C SER A 168 17.16 14.84 -25.40
N GLU A 169 16.34 15.84 -25.73
CA GLU A 169 16.77 16.97 -26.58
C GLU A 169 17.59 18.00 -25.80
N PRO A 170 18.82 18.33 -26.24
CA PRO A 170 19.52 19.54 -25.84
C PRO A 170 18.91 20.73 -26.57
N SER A 171 17.86 21.35 -26.02
CA SER A 171 17.51 22.71 -26.45
C SER A 171 18.59 23.66 -25.93
N ALA A 172 19.36 24.25 -26.85
CA ALA A 172 20.48 25.16 -26.57
C ALA A 172 20.11 26.34 -25.65
N LEU A 173 18.82 26.66 -25.52
CA LEU A 173 18.28 27.72 -24.66
C LEU A 173 18.15 27.33 -23.18
N TYR A 174 18.37 26.05 -22.81
CA TYR A 174 18.20 25.54 -21.44
C TYR A 174 19.52 25.21 -20.72
N HIS A 175 20.66 25.74 -21.19
CA HIS A 175 21.95 25.57 -20.52
C HIS A 175 22.02 26.20 -19.12
N LEU A 176 21.10 27.11 -18.77
CA LEU A 176 21.06 27.72 -17.44
C LEU A 176 20.35 26.85 -16.37
N PHE A 177 19.69 25.76 -16.76
CA PHE A 177 19.06 24.81 -15.84
C PHE A 177 19.56 23.37 -16.10
N THR A 178 20.85 23.13 -15.87
CA THR A 178 21.46 21.78 -15.72
C THR A 178 20.63 20.86 -14.81
N LEU A 179 19.85 21.46 -13.90
CA LEU A 179 18.94 20.81 -12.95
C LEU A 179 17.76 20.05 -13.61
N VAL A 180 17.29 20.45 -14.80
CA VAL A 180 16.15 19.79 -15.47
C VAL A 180 16.56 18.48 -16.17
N ARG A 181 17.83 18.35 -16.59
CA ARG A 181 18.34 17.14 -17.27
C ARG A 181 18.33 15.88 -16.41
N LEU A 182 18.28 16.01 -15.08
CA LEU A 182 18.33 14.89 -14.15
C LEU A 182 16.95 14.35 -13.74
N LEU A 183 15.86 15.02 -14.15
CA LEU A 183 14.51 14.78 -13.63
C LEU A 183 13.78 13.63 -14.34
N ILE A 184 14.41 12.48 -14.55
CA ILE A 184 13.66 11.27 -14.93
C ILE A 184 13.19 10.59 -13.65
N ALA A 185 11.90 10.29 -13.56
CA ALA A 185 11.28 9.60 -12.43
C ALA A 185 12.15 8.44 -11.89
N LEU A 186 12.54 7.48 -12.74
CA LEU A 186 13.34 6.34 -12.32
C LEU A 186 14.82 6.64 -12.05
N ASN A 187 15.37 7.78 -12.50
CA ASN A 187 16.70 8.21 -12.09
C ASN A 187 16.74 8.58 -10.61
N ILE A 188 15.62 9.06 -10.06
CA ILE A 188 15.52 9.51 -8.67
C ILE A 188 14.93 8.40 -7.80
N HIS A 189 13.92 7.70 -8.31
CA HIS A 189 13.12 6.73 -7.56
C HIS A 189 13.96 5.67 -6.84
N PHE A 190 14.90 5.00 -7.53
CA PHE A 190 15.67 3.90 -6.92
C PHE A 190 16.55 4.35 -5.73
N GLU A 191 16.94 5.62 -5.68
CA GLU A 191 17.72 6.21 -4.58
C GLU A 191 16.80 6.74 -3.48
N SER A 192 15.73 7.44 -3.87
CA SER A 192 14.84 8.16 -2.94
C SER A 192 13.76 7.29 -2.28
N GLN A 193 13.58 6.05 -2.72
CA GLN A 193 12.68 5.03 -2.14
C GLN A 193 12.73 4.96 -0.61
N CYS A 194 11.64 4.63 0.09
CA CYS A 194 11.67 4.53 1.55
C CYS A 194 12.73 3.53 2.06
N LEU A 195 12.73 2.31 1.51
CA LEU A 195 13.70 1.26 1.83
C LEU A 195 14.12 0.54 0.53
N PRO A 196 15.14 1.03 -0.19
CA PRO A 196 15.62 0.40 -1.42
C PRO A 196 16.27 -0.95 -1.13
N THR A 197 16.29 -1.83 -2.12
CA THR A 197 17.07 -3.07 -2.06
C THR A 197 18.45 -2.86 -2.68
N TRP A 198 19.36 -3.80 -2.49
CA TRP A 198 20.65 -3.79 -3.18
C TRP A 198 20.50 -3.87 -4.71
N VAL A 199 19.38 -4.39 -5.24
CA VAL A 199 19.10 -4.40 -6.69
C VAL A 199 18.80 -2.98 -7.19
N ALA A 200 18.17 -2.15 -6.36
CA ALA A 200 17.87 -0.75 -6.69
C ALA A 200 19.15 0.04 -7.04
N TYR A 201 20.24 -0.22 -6.32
CA TYR A 201 21.55 0.39 -6.59
C TYR A 201 22.00 0.09 -8.02
N TYR A 202 21.97 -1.17 -8.45
CA TYR A 202 22.35 -1.54 -9.81
C TYR A 202 21.34 -1.05 -10.86
N ALA A 203 20.04 -1.07 -10.55
CA ALA A 203 19.00 -0.55 -11.43
C ALA A 203 19.14 0.97 -11.65
N HIS A 204 19.57 1.72 -10.62
CA HIS A 204 19.84 3.15 -10.71
C HIS A 204 20.94 3.48 -11.73
N HIS A 205 21.97 2.63 -11.84
CA HIS A 205 23.07 2.81 -12.78
C HIS A 205 22.82 2.19 -14.17
N SER A 206 21.62 1.66 -14.43
CA SER A 206 21.27 1.14 -15.75
C SER A 206 21.26 2.24 -16.82
N PRO A 207 21.45 1.90 -18.12
CA PRO A 207 21.44 2.87 -19.19
C PRO A 207 20.18 3.74 -19.16
N GLU A 208 20.35 5.04 -19.41
CA GLU A 208 19.26 6.00 -19.29
C GLU A 208 18.07 5.69 -20.20
N TRP A 209 18.32 5.22 -21.42
CA TRP A 209 17.28 4.80 -22.35
C TRP A 209 16.38 3.69 -21.76
N LEU A 210 16.96 2.76 -20.99
CA LEU A 210 16.23 1.66 -20.36
C LEU A 210 15.34 2.18 -19.23
N ARG A 211 15.85 3.12 -18.41
CA ARG A 211 15.07 3.77 -17.35
C ARG A 211 13.91 4.59 -17.92
N ARG A 212 14.11 5.30 -19.05
CA ARG A 212 13.05 6.05 -19.73
C ARG A 212 11.97 5.14 -20.30
N LEU A 213 12.39 4.07 -20.98
CA LEU A 213 11.47 3.04 -21.48
C LEU A 213 10.69 2.41 -20.32
N ALA A 214 11.33 2.11 -19.20
CA ALA A 214 10.67 1.55 -18.03
C ALA A 214 9.60 2.50 -17.43
N VAL A 215 9.80 3.82 -17.47
CA VAL A 215 8.75 4.79 -17.10
C VAL A 215 7.57 4.73 -18.08
N ALA A 216 7.84 4.71 -19.39
CA ALA A 216 6.79 4.60 -20.40
C ALA A 216 5.99 3.28 -20.26
N ILE A 217 6.69 2.16 -20.07
CA ILE A 217 6.08 0.85 -19.83
C ILE A 217 5.25 0.88 -18.53
N THR A 218 5.75 1.53 -17.47
CA THR A 218 4.97 1.72 -16.24
C THR A 218 3.64 2.42 -16.55
N PHE A 219 3.63 3.53 -17.28
CA PHE A 219 2.37 4.19 -17.66
C PHE A 219 1.46 3.34 -18.53
N TYR A 220 2.03 2.55 -19.45
CA TYR A 220 1.25 1.61 -20.26
C TYR A 220 0.54 0.57 -19.38
N ILE A 221 1.27 -0.04 -18.44
CA ILE A 221 0.74 -1.04 -17.52
C ILE A 221 -0.27 -0.43 -16.54
N GLU A 222 -0.01 0.78 -16.05
CA GLU A 222 -0.85 1.43 -15.04
C GLU A 222 -2.07 2.15 -15.61
N ILE A 223 -2.09 2.57 -16.88
CA ILE A 223 -3.18 3.38 -17.45
C ILE A 223 -3.89 2.66 -18.62
N ALA A 224 -3.13 2.10 -19.57
CA ALA A 224 -3.70 1.56 -20.80
C ALA A 224 -4.23 0.13 -20.66
N LEU A 225 -3.59 -0.71 -19.83
CA LEU A 225 -4.00 -2.09 -19.61
C LEU A 225 -5.19 -2.29 -18.64
N PRO A 226 -5.38 -1.50 -17.55
CA PRO A 226 -6.46 -1.73 -16.59
C PRO A 226 -7.88 -1.84 -17.18
N PRO A 227 -8.28 -1.06 -18.20
CA PRO A 227 -9.59 -1.23 -18.84
C PRO A 227 -9.86 -2.67 -19.31
N MET A 228 -8.82 -3.42 -19.71
CA MET A 228 -8.93 -4.81 -20.16
C MET A 228 -9.39 -5.76 -19.04
N PHE A 229 -9.25 -5.36 -17.77
CA PHE A 229 -9.60 -6.19 -16.61
C PHE A 229 -11.12 -6.37 -16.49
N LEU A 230 -11.88 -5.36 -16.96
CA LEU A 230 -13.34 -5.28 -16.88
C LEU A 230 -14.03 -5.93 -18.08
N LEU A 231 -13.27 -6.25 -19.15
CA LEU A 231 -13.81 -6.82 -20.36
C LEU A 231 -14.03 -8.34 -20.22
N PRO A 232 -15.10 -8.89 -20.84
CA PRO A 232 -15.46 -10.31 -20.74
C PRO A 232 -14.59 -11.21 -21.64
N PHE A 233 -13.36 -10.80 -21.92
CA PHE A 233 -12.46 -11.42 -22.89
C PHE A 233 -11.23 -11.98 -22.19
N LYS A 234 -11.19 -13.30 -21.96
CA LYS A 234 -10.08 -13.99 -21.29
C LYS A 234 -8.71 -13.64 -21.89
N THR A 235 -8.59 -13.61 -23.22
CA THR A 235 -7.32 -13.31 -23.90
C THR A 235 -6.80 -11.92 -23.53
N LEU A 236 -7.69 -10.92 -23.43
CA LEU A 236 -7.32 -9.56 -23.02
C LEU A 236 -6.92 -9.52 -21.54
N ARG A 237 -7.70 -10.17 -20.68
CA ARG A 237 -7.38 -10.29 -19.25
C ARG A 237 -6.04 -10.99 -19.03
N ALA A 238 -5.77 -12.09 -19.74
CA ALA A 238 -4.50 -12.82 -19.66
C ALA A 238 -3.33 -11.97 -20.19
N PHE A 239 -3.50 -11.27 -21.33
CA PHE A 239 -2.48 -10.35 -21.84
C PHE A 239 -2.17 -9.24 -20.84
N ALA A 240 -3.18 -8.69 -20.17
CA ALA A 240 -3.00 -7.65 -19.18
C ALA A 240 -2.42 -8.19 -17.85
N PHE A 241 -2.70 -9.44 -17.49
CA PHE A 241 -2.20 -10.09 -16.28
C PHE A 241 -0.66 -10.17 -16.23
N TYR A 242 -0.01 -10.66 -17.30
CA TYR A 242 1.44 -10.91 -17.26
C TYR A 242 2.28 -9.64 -17.02
N PRO A 243 2.04 -8.51 -17.71
CA PRO A 243 2.73 -7.25 -17.42
C PRO A 243 2.52 -6.76 -15.99
N GLN A 244 1.33 -6.97 -15.39
CA GLN A 244 1.09 -6.62 -13.98
C GLN A 244 1.99 -7.43 -13.05
N ILE A 245 2.09 -8.74 -13.26
CA ILE A 245 2.97 -9.60 -12.46
C ILE A 245 4.44 -9.20 -12.63
N VAL A 246 4.89 -8.95 -13.86
CA VAL A 246 6.27 -8.50 -14.14
C VAL A 246 6.56 -7.17 -13.44
N LEU A 247 5.61 -6.21 -13.47
CA LEU A 247 5.74 -4.95 -12.77
C LEU A 247 5.86 -5.17 -11.25
N MET A 248 4.95 -5.95 -10.64
CA MET A 248 4.98 -6.22 -9.20
C MET A 248 6.28 -6.89 -8.76
N VAL A 249 6.76 -7.89 -9.51
CA VAL A 249 8.03 -8.57 -9.23
C VAL A 249 9.21 -7.59 -9.37
N SER A 250 9.21 -6.74 -10.39
CA SER A 250 10.27 -5.74 -10.58
C SER A 250 10.31 -4.72 -9.43
N ILE A 251 9.14 -4.29 -8.96
CA ILE A 251 9.02 -3.40 -7.80
C ILE A 251 9.50 -4.11 -6.53
N MET A 252 9.15 -5.38 -6.32
CA MET A 252 9.64 -6.17 -5.18
C MET A 252 11.16 -6.35 -5.21
N LEU A 253 11.73 -6.59 -6.39
CA LEU A 253 13.18 -6.74 -6.54
C LEU A 253 13.92 -5.46 -6.17
N THR A 254 13.35 -4.29 -6.48
CA THR A 254 14.02 -2.99 -6.35
C THR A 254 13.65 -2.22 -5.07
N GLY A 255 12.53 -2.51 -4.41
CA GLY A 255 12.11 -1.79 -3.20
C GLY A 255 11.35 -2.65 -2.19
N ASN A 256 11.55 -2.36 -0.90
CA ASN A 256 10.89 -3.07 0.19
C ASN A 256 9.54 -2.41 0.55
N TYR A 257 8.47 -2.83 -0.14
CA TYR A 257 7.09 -2.38 0.04
C TYR A 257 6.20 -3.37 0.82
N ASN A 258 6.75 -4.01 1.84
CA ASN A 258 6.02 -4.98 2.69
C ASN A 258 5.34 -6.07 1.83
N PHE A 259 4.07 -6.36 2.07
CA PHE A 259 3.27 -7.31 1.32
C PHE A 259 2.45 -6.68 0.20
N PHE A 260 2.59 -5.37 -0.09
CA PHE A 260 1.75 -4.64 -1.06
C PHE A 260 1.71 -5.33 -2.43
N ASN A 261 2.88 -5.49 -3.03
CA ASN A 261 3.02 -6.04 -4.38
C ASN A 261 2.59 -7.52 -4.43
N ALA A 262 2.82 -8.26 -3.35
CA ALA A 262 2.42 -9.67 -3.25
C ALA A 262 0.89 -9.81 -3.16
N ILE A 263 0.23 -8.97 -2.36
CA ILE A 263 -1.23 -8.91 -2.30
C ILE A 263 -1.78 -8.54 -3.67
N TYR A 264 -1.28 -7.48 -4.29
CA TYR A 264 -1.76 -7.06 -5.62
C TYR A 264 -1.60 -8.19 -6.65
N ALA A 265 -0.42 -8.79 -6.75
CA ALA A 265 -0.14 -9.90 -7.66
C ALA A 265 -1.06 -11.12 -7.42
N LEU A 266 -1.35 -11.44 -6.16
CA LEU A 266 -2.29 -12.50 -5.81
C LEU A 266 -3.72 -12.17 -6.30
N HIS A 267 -4.17 -10.92 -6.13
CA HIS A 267 -5.50 -10.51 -6.58
C HIS A 267 -5.61 -10.43 -8.11
N CYS A 268 -4.51 -10.21 -8.83
CA CYS A 268 -4.48 -10.33 -10.29
C CYS A 268 -4.88 -11.73 -10.79
N VAL A 269 -4.77 -12.79 -9.97
CA VAL A 269 -5.25 -14.14 -10.34
C VAL A 269 -6.75 -14.14 -10.67
N ALA A 270 -7.53 -13.22 -10.09
CA ALA A 270 -8.94 -13.04 -10.44
C ALA A 270 -9.15 -12.72 -11.95
N MET A 271 -8.12 -12.18 -12.63
CA MET A 271 -8.16 -11.91 -14.07
C MET A 271 -8.01 -13.19 -14.90
N LEU A 272 -7.29 -14.20 -14.39
CA LEU A 272 -7.10 -15.47 -15.07
C LEU A 272 -8.27 -16.43 -14.89
N ASN A 273 -9.11 -16.18 -13.88
CA ASN A 273 -10.22 -17.07 -13.62
C ASN A 273 -11.15 -17.11 -14.84
N ASP A 274 -11.42 -18.33 -15.28
CA ASP A 274 -12.53 -18.63 -16.16
C ASP A 274 -13.79 -18.46 -15.32
N SER A 275 -14.21 -17.21 -15.14
CA SER A 275 -15.63 -16.99 -15.26
C SER A 275 -15.98 -17.60 -16.61
N ASP A 276 -16.61 -18.77 -16.60
CA ASP A 276 -17.34 -19.34 -17.73
C ASP A 276 -18.44 -18.33 -18.14
N GLU A 277 -18.04 -17.14 -18.55
CA GLU A 277 -18.83 -15.96 -18.88
C GLU A 277 -19.76 -16.30 -20.07
N TYR A 278 -19.47 -17.40 -20.78
CA TYR A 278 -20.29 -17.93 -21.88
C TYR A 278 -20.29 -19.47 -22.03
N ASN A 279 -19.59 -20.22 -21.18
CA ASN A 279 -19.75 -21.67 -21.12
C ASN A 279 -20.94 -21.98 -20.21
N PHE A 280 -22.13 -21.61 -20.65
CA PHE A 280 -23.32 -22.22 -20.09
C PHE A 280 -23.15 -23.73 -20.28
N SER A 281 -23.10 -24.48 -19.19
CA SER A 281 -23.27 -25.94 -19.21
C SER A 281 -24.70 -26.24 -19.68
N THR A 282 -24.96 -26.02 -20.96
CA THR A 282 -26.21 -26.35 -21.62
C THR A 282 -25.84 -27.25 -22.79
N LYS A 283 -26.16 -28.53 -22.64
CA LYS A 283 -25.98 -29.55 -23.67
C LYS A 283 -26.63 -29.06 -24.99
N GLY A 284 -25.87 -29.01 -26.09
CA GLY A 284 -26.42 -28.94 -27.45
C GLY A 284 -26.19 -27.65 -28.26
N LEU A 285 -27.10 -26.68 -28.14
CA LEU A 285 -27.26 -25.57 -29.11
C LEU A 285 -26.24 -24.42 -28.93
N THR A 286 -25.95 -24.08 -27.68
CA THR A 286 -25.01 -23.04 -27.24
C THR A 286 -23.55 -23.41 -27.51
N ALA A 287 -23.21 -24.69 -27.48
CA ALA A 287 -21.85 -25.17 -27.79
C ALA A 287 -21.44 -24.90 -29.26
N ARG A 288 -22.37 -25.05 -30.21
CA ARG A 288 -22.13 -24.69 -31.62
C ARG A 288 -21.97 -23.18 -31.80
N PHE A 289 -22.80 -22.39 -31.12
CA PHE A 289 -22.69 -20.92 -31.13
C PHE A 289 -21.38 -20.44 -30.50
N ALA A 290 -20.96 -21.05 -29.39
CA ALA A 290 -19.69 -20.78 -28.73
C ALA A 290 -18.48 -21.09 -29.63
N HIS A 291 -18.53 -22.18 -30.40
CA HIS A 291 -17.49 -22.53 -31.38
C HIS A 291 -17.40 -21.50 -32.52
N PHE A 292 -18.53 -20.95 -32.98
CA PHE A 292 -18.57 -19.90 -34.00
C PHE A 292 -18.09 -18.54 -33.48
N ILE A 293 -18.44 -18.19 -32.24
CA ILE A 293 -18.07 -16.92 -31.59
C ILE A 293 -16.62 -16.92 -31.10
N ALA A 294 -16.04 -18.08 -30.77
CA ALA A 294 -14.66 -18.20 -30.29
C ALA A 294 -13.60 -17.52 -31.19
N PRO A 295 -13.56 -17.75 -32.52
CA PRO A 295 -12.60 -17.06 -33.39
C PRO A 295 -12.85 -15.55 -33.46
N ILE A 296 -14.12 -15.11 -33.48
CA ILE A 296 -14.48 -13.68 -33.49
C ILE A 296 -13.98 -13.01 -32.20
N ARG A 297 -14.22 -13.62 -31.04
CA ARG A 297 -13.73 -13.14 -29.74
C ARG A 297 -12.21 -13.02 -29.72
N LYS A 298 -11.51 -14.01 -30.29
CA LYS A 298 -10.04 -13.99 -30.40
C LYS A 298 -9.58 -12.87 -31.33
N LEU A 299 -10.24 -12.66 -32.46
CA LEU A 299 -9.94 -11.58 -33.41
C LEU A 299 -10.13 -10.20 -32.77
N ILE A 300 -11.25 -9.98 -32.07
CA ILE A 300 -11.51 -8.75 -31.31
C ILE A 300 -10.42 -8.52 -30.28
N SER A 301 -10.07 -9.57 -29.52
CA SER A 301 -9.01 -9.47 -28.51
C SER A 301 -7.66 -9.09 -29.13
N LEU A 302 -7.26 -9.74 -30.22
CA LEU A 302 -6.02 -9.41 -30.93
C LEU A 302 -6.03 -8.01 -31.51
N SER A 303 -7.17 -7.55 -32.04
CA SER A 303 -7.34 -6.19 -32.54
C SER A 303 -7.19 -5.16 -31.42
N VAL A 304 -7.79 -5.38 -30.26
CA VAL A 304 -7.68 -4.48 -29.09
C VAL A 304 -6.24 -4.45 -28.55
N ILE A 305 -5.57 -5.59 -28.46
CA ILE A 305 -4.14 -5.66 -28.06
C ILE A 305 -3.27 -4.89 -29.05
N SER A 306 -3.44 -5.15 -30.35
CA SER A 306 -2.66 -4.51 -31.40
C SER A 306 -2.88 -2.99 -31.39
N MET A 307 -4.14 -2.55 -31.27
CA MET A 307 -4.48 -1.13 -31.14
C MET A 307 -3.85 -0.51 -29.90
N SER A 308 -3.89 -1.18 -28.75
CA SER A 308 -3.28 -0.71 -27.51
C SER A 308 -1.76 -0.53 -27.64
N ILE A 309 -1.07 -1.48 -28.27
CA ILE A 309 0.37 -1.42 -28.53
C ILE A 309 0.69 -0.29 -29.53
N CYS A 310 -0.08 -0.16 -30.61
CA CYS A 310 0.09 0.94 -31.57
C CYS A 310 -0.11 2.31 -30.91
N CYS A 311 -1.12 2.46 -30.05
CA CYS A 311 -1.33 3.66 -29.25
C CYS A 311 -0.15 3.93 -28.32
N PHE A 312 0.41 2.91 -27.67
CA PHE A 312 1.61 3.07 -26.84
C PHE A 312 2.79 3.62 -27.64
N VAL A 313 3.10 3.02 -28.80
CA VAL A 313 4.18 3.49 -29.67
C VAL A 313 3.96 4.93 -30.13
N LYS A 314 2.71 5.28 -30.49
CA LYS A 314 2.34 6.64 -30.94
C LYS A 314 2.43 7.68 -29.82
N TYR A 315 1.81 7.44 -28.66
CA TYR A 315 1.72 8.42 -27.58
C TYR A 315 3.02 8.57 -26.77
N PHE A 316 3.90 7.58 -26.80
CA PHE A 316 5.24 7.65 -26.20
C PHE A 316 6.37 7.84 -27.23
N ASN A 317 6.02 8.11 -28.49
CA ASN A 317 6.93 8.30 -29.64
C ASN A 317 8.18 7.42 -29.55
N VAL A 318 7.97 6.10 -29.56
CA VAL A 318 9.04 5.11 -29.34
C VAL A 318 9.82 4.94 -30.65
N GLU A 319 11.02 5.50 -30.70
CA GLU A 319 11.93 5.43 -31.85
C GLU A 319 13.11 4.50 -31.55
N VAL A 320 13.50 3.69 -32.55
CA VAL A 320 14.58 2.70 -32.43
C VAL A 320 15.85 3.25 -33.08
N ASN A 321 16.87 3.54 -32.26
CA ASN A 321 18.16 4.03 -32.69
C ASN A 321 19.25 2.98 -32.37
N GLY A 322 19.39 1.98 -33.23
CA GLY A 322 20.31 0.86 -33.05
C GLY A 322 19.98 0.04 -31.80
N PHE A 323 20.87 0.05 -30.80
CA PHE A 323 20.68 -0.60 -29.50
C PHE A 323 20.01 0.29 -28.44
N SER A 324 19.67 1.54 -28.77
CA SER A 324 19.05 2.49 -27.85
C SER A 324 17.64 2.86 -28.30
N LEU A 325 16.74 3.05 -27.33
CA LEU A 325 15.36 3.47 -27.57
C LEU A 325 15.16 4.89 -27.07
N THR A 326 14.62 5.76 -27.92
CA THR A 326 14.21 7.11 -27.51
C THR A 326 12.70 7.13 -27.33
N THR A 327 12.27 7.52 -26.13
CA THR A 327 10.84 7.61 -25.76
C THR A 327 10.54 9.04 -25.32
N LYS A 328 9.46 9.64 -25.82
CA LYS A 328 9.03 10.99 -25.48
C LYS A 328 7.50 11.03 -25.32
N ILE A 329 6.98 11.74 -24.32
CA ILE A 329 5.53 11.93 -24.19
C ILE A 329 5.05 12.82 -25.34
N ALA A 330 4.16 12.31 -26.19
CA ALA A 330 3.68 12.98 -27.39
C ALA A 330 2.31 13.67 -27.19
N PHE A 331 1.88 13.86 -25.94
CA PHE A 331 0.63 14.53 -25.58
C PHE A 331 0.86 15.60 -24.52
N THR A 332 -0.03 16.57 -24.46
CA THR A 332 0.03 17.71 -23.54
C THR A 332 -0.69 17.43 -22.21
N ASN A 333 -0.41 18.25 -21.19
CA ASN A 333 -1.12 18.21 -19.92
C ASN A 333 -2.65 18.39 -20.07
N ARG A 334 -3.10 19.24 -21.00
CA ARG A 334 -4.52 19.50 -21.22
C ARG A 334 -5.21 18.30 -21.87
N GLU A 335 -4.61 17.79 -22.94
CA GLU A 335 -5.09 16.57 -23.60
C GLU A 335 -5.18 15.38 -22.63
N PHE A 336 -4.21 15.26 -21.72
CA PHE A 336 -4.25 14.23 -20.70
C PHE A 336 -5.34 14.48 -19.64
N ALA A 337 -5.57 15.72 -19.21
CA ALA A 337 -6.62 16.06 -18.27
C ALA A 337 -8.02 15.79 -18.86
N ASP A 338 -8.24 16.21 -20.10
CA ASP A 338 -9.44 15.87 -20.88
C ASP A 338 -9.55 14.34 -21.02
N PHE A 339 -8.41 13.68 -21.24
CA PHE A 339 -8.36 12.23 -21.29
C PHE A 339 -8.79 11.56 -19.97
N VAL A 340 -8.50 12.16 -18.82
CA VAL A 340 -8.91 11.61 -17.53
C VAL A 340 -10.41 11.82 -17.29
N GLU A 341 -10.95 13.00 -17.63
CA GLU A 341 -12.37 13.32 -17.43
C GLU A 341 -13.30 12.36 -18.18
N TRP A 342 -13.13 12.21 -19.49
CA TRP A 342 -13.98 11.29 -20.27
C TRP A 342 -13.69 9.80 -19.95
N SER A 343 -12.44 9.39 -19.69
CA SER A 343 -12.09 7.97 -19.52
C SER A 343 -12.57 7.43 -18.19
N VAL A 344 -12.43 8.19 -17.09
CA VAL A 344 -12.95 7.80 -15.78
C VAL A 344 -14.47 7.64 -15.87
N LEU A 345 -15.17 8.55 -16.57
CA LEU A 345 -16.61 8.46 -16.78
C LEU A 345 -17.00 7.20 -17.58
N TYR A 346 -16.34 6.92 -18.71
CA TYR A 346 -16.61 5.72 -19.50
C TYR A 346 -16.27 4.43 -18.74
N LEU A 347 -15.17 4.40 -18.01
CA LEU A 347 -14.76 3.25 -17.20
C LEU A 347 -15.70 3.02 -16.01
N LEU A 348 -16.28 4.09 -15.45
CA LEU A 348 -17.33 3.99 -14.44
C LEU A 348 -18.56 3.27 -15.03
N TYR A 349 -19.06 3.72 -16.20
CA TYR A 349 -20.18 3.07 -16.87
C TYR A 349 -19.86 1.64 -17.31
N LEU A 350 -18.64 1.39 -17.82
CA LEU A 350 -18.19 0.04 -18.18
C LEU A 350 -18.16 -0.87 -16.95
N GLY A 351 -17.65 -0.39 -15.82
CA GLY A 351 -17.67 -1.12 -14.55
C GLY A 351 -19.09 -1.46 -14.09
N ILE A 352 -20.03 -0.51 -14.18
CA ILE A 352 -21.45 -0.73 -13.84
C ILE A 352 -22.07 -1.78 -14.77
N ALA A 353 -21.86 -1.65 -16.08
CA ALA A 353 -22.39 -2.61 -17.06
C ALA A 353 -21.81 -4.01 -16.85
N ALA A 354 -20.51 -4.12 -16.60
CA ALA A 354 -19.85 -5.39 -16.32
C ALA A 354 -20.37 -6.00 -15.01
N PHE A 355 -20.53 -5.21 -13.94
CA PHE A 355 -21.10 -5.70 -12.67
C PHE A 355 -22.54 -6.24 -12.87
N ILE A 356 -23.38 -5.50 -13.58
CA ILE A 356 -24.76 -5.93 -13.89
C ILE A 356 -24.74 -7.24 -14.70
N SER A 357 -23.84 -7.38 -15.67
CA SER A 357 -23.72 -8.63 -16.43
C SER A 357 -23.32 -9.83 -15.56
N GLU A 358 -22.49 -9.63 -14.54
CA GLU A 358 -22.10 -10.68 -13.59
C GLU A 358 -23.28 -11.07 -12.69
N VAL A 359 -24.09 -10.09 -12.25
CA VAL A 359 -25.33 -10.36 -11.50
C VAL A 359 -26.32 -11.16 -12.33
N ILE A 360 -26.55 -10.76 -13.60
CA ILE A 360 -27.42 -11.50 -14.50
C ILE A 360 -26.89 -12.92 -14.73
N THR A 361 -25.58 -13.08 -14.93
CA THR A 361 -24.94 -14.38 -15.12
C THR A 361 -25.12 -15.28 -13.90
N ALA A 362 -24.95 -14.75 -12.69
CA ALA A 362 -25.19 -15.48 -11.45
C ALA A 362 -26.64 -15.96 -11.31
N ILE A 363 -27.61 -15.11 -11.69
CA ILE A 363 -29.04 -15.46 -11.71
C ILE A 363 -29.31 -16.57 -12.73
N ILE A 364 -28.77 -16.46 -13.94
CA ILE A 364 -28.95 -17.50 -14.96
C ILE A 364 -28.34 -18.83 -14.49
N ARG A 365 -27.13 -18.82 -13.92
CA ARG A 365 -26.45 -20.01 -13.39
C ARG A 365 -27.27 -20.71 -12.32
N TYR A 366 -27.93 -19.96 -11.44
CA TYR A 366 -28.84 -20.53 -10.45
C TYR A 366 -29.96 -21.37 -11.10
N TRP A 367 -30.49 -20.95 -12.25
CA TRP A 367 -31.54 -21.70 -12.96
C TRP A 367 -31.01 -22.81 -13.86
N THR A 368 -29.79 -22.70 -14.37
CA THR A 368 -29.24 -23.67 -15.35
C THR A 368 -28.41 -24.79 -14.72
N GLU A 369 -27.76 -24.55 -13.59
CA GLU A 369 -26.87 -25.52 -12.94
C GLU A 369 -27.59 -26.39 -11.92
N GLU A 370 -27.05 -27.59 -11.69
CA GLU A 370 -27.59 -28.50 -10.69
C GLU A 370 -27.05 -28.16 -9.30
N HIS A 371 -27.96 -27.87 -8.37
CA HIS A 371 -27.62 -27.47 -7.00
C HIS A 371 -27.93 -28.59 -6.02
N ARG A 372 -26.97 -28.88 -5.13
CA ARG A 372 -27.18 -29.85 -4.03
C ARG A 372 -28.38 -29.51 -3.15
N CYS A 373 -28.64 -28.22 -2.94
CA CYS A 373 -29.84 -27.73 -2.25
C CYS A 373 -30.25 -26.36 -2.82
N ARG A 374 -31.36 -26.32 -3.57
CA ARG A 374 -31.82 -25.09 -4.23
C ARG A 374 -32.10 -23.94 -3.26
N VAL A 375 -32.70 -24.21 -2.10
CA VAL A 375 -33.02 -23.17 -1.10
C VAL A 375 -31.75 -22.52 -0.56
N ARG A 376 -30.71 -23.31 -0.21
CA ARG A 376 -29.44 -22.77 0.27
C ARG A 376 -28.72 -21.97 -0.81
N ALA A 377 -28.70 -22.48 -2.05
CA ALA A 377 -28.13 -21.78 -3.19
C ALA A 377 -28.85 -20.44 -3.46
N PHE A 378 -30.17 -20.40 -3.35
CA PHE A 378 -30.97 -19.19 -3.51
C PHE A 378 -30.68 -18.15 -2.42
N ILE A 379 -30.66 -18.56 -1.15
CA ILE A 379 -30.32 -17.67 -0.02
C ILE A 379 -28.92 -17.08 -0.21
N HIS A 380 -27.95 -17.91 -0.60
CA HIS A 380 -26.59 -17.45 -0.84
C HIS A 380 -26.50 -16.50 -2.03
N LEU A 381 -27.21 -16.77 -3.14
CA LEU A 381 -27.27 -15.88 -4.30
C LEU A 381 -27.78 -14.49 -3.89
N ILE A 382 -28.89 -14.42 -3.14
CA ILE A 382 -29.44 -13.15 -2.64
C ILE A 382 -28.42 -12.44 -1.74
N TYR A 383 -27.79 -13.17 -0.82
CA TYR A 383 -26.75 -12.61 0.04
C TYR A 383 -25.61 -11.98 -0.77
N VAL A 384 -25.05 -12.69 -1.77
CA VAL A 384 -23.95 -12.18 -2.59
C VAL A 384 -24.38 -11.01 -3.46
N ILE A 385 -25.58 -11.04 -4.04
CA ILE A 385 -26.09 -9.91 -4.82
C ILE A 385 -26.24 -8.66 -3.95
N VAL A 386 -26.86 -8.79 -2.76
CA VAL A 386 -27.10 -7.65 -1.86
C VAL A 386 -25.79 -7.07 -1.34
N ILE A 387 -24.94 -7.92 -0.74
CA ILE A 387 -23.67 -7.48 -0.16
C ILE A 387 -22.69 -7.04 -1.25
N GLY A 388 -22.62 -7.77 -2.37
CA GLY A 388 -21.78 -7.41 -3.50
C GLY A 388 -22.18 -6.09 -4.15
N SER A 389 -23.49 -5.82 -4.29
CA SER A 389 -23.99 -4.53 -4.79
C SER A 389 -23.68 -3.39 -3.84
N LEU A 390 -23.73 -3.64 -2.52
CA LEU A 390 -23.32 -2.67 -1.51
C LEU A 390 -21.84 -2.31 -1.65
N PHE A 391 -20.95 -3.32 -1.68
CA PHE A 391 -19.50 -3.13 -1.87
C PHE A 391 -19.18 -2.41 -3.18
N PHE A 392 -19.83 -2.82 -4.28
CA PHE A 392 -19.66 -2.16 -5.56
C PHE A 392 -20.05 -0.68 -5.47
N SER A 393 -21.23 -0.38 -4.92
CA SER A 393 -21.77 0.98 -4.81
C SER A 393 -20.86 1.90 -3.98
N ILE A 394 -20.39 1.47 -2.82
CA ILE A 394 -19.49 2.28 -1.98
C ILE A 394 -18.14 2.52 -2.67
N SER A 395 -17.66 1.56 -3.46
CA SER A 395 -16.39 1.67 -4.19
C SER A 395 -16.42 2.61 -5.41
N LEU A 396 -17.61 2.99 -5.90
CA LEU A 396 -17.75 3.91 -7.03
C LEU A 396 -17.31 5.33 -6.65
N SER A 397 -17.62 5.76 -5.42
CA SER A 397 -17.31 7.10 -4.92
C SER A 397 -15.81 7.42 -4.96
N PRO A 398 -14.90 6.63 -4.34
CA PRO A 398 -13.47 6.93 -4.38
C PRO A 398 -12.89 6.90 -5.79
N PHE A 399 -13.37 6.02 -6.68
CA PHE A 399 -12.93 5.99 -8.08
C PHE A 399 -13.37 7.24 -8.86
N ALA A 400 -14.63 7.66 -8.69
CA ALA A 400 -15.19 8.82 -9.36
C ALA A 400 -14.50 10.14 -8.97
N THR A 401 -13.79 10.20 -7.84
CA THR A 401 -13.04 11.40 -7.44
C THR A 401 -11.91 11.79 -8.40
N LEU A 402 -11.48 10.88 -9.29
CA LEU A 402 -10.47 11.15 -10.31
C LEU A 402 -10.95 12.13 -11.40
N SER A 403 -12.26 12.32 -11.56
CA SER A 403 -12.88 13.17 -12.58
C SER A 403 -14.05 13.97 -12.01
N GLY A 404 -14.14 15.25 -12.38
CA GLY A 404 -15.28 16.09 -12.03
C GLY A 404 -16.59 15.54 -12.63
N SER A 405 -16.56 15.11 -13.89
CA SER A 405 -17.71 14.54 -14.58
C SER A 405 -18.20 13.23 -13.95
N ALA A 406 -17.29 12.30 -13.64
CA ALA A 406 -17.64 11.05 -12.97
C ALA A 406 -18.22 11.30 -11.57
N LYS A 407 -17.61 12.21 -10.80
CA LYS A 407 -18.11 12.60 -9.48
C LYS A 407 -19.52 13.18 -9.52
N ALA A 408 -19.88 13.90 -10.59
CA ALA A 408 -21.21 14.47 -10.76
C ALA A 408 -22.29 13.39 -11.00
N VAL A 409 -21.95 12.33 -11.73
CA VAL A 409 -22.88 11.22 -12.04
C VAL A 409 -23.18 10.35 -10.82
N VAL A 410 -22.25 10.20 -9.88
CA VAL A 410 -22.48 9.36 -8.69
C VAL A 410 -23.60 9.98 -7.81
N PRO A 411 -24.69 9.25 -7.53
CA PRO A 411 -25.81 9.73 -6.72
C PRO A 411 -25.41 10.11 -5.29
N SER A 412 -26.05 11.12 -4.72
CA SER A 412 -25.82 11.57 -3.33
C SER A 412 -25.96 10.45 -2.29
N PRO A 413 -26.96 9.55 -2.35
CA PRO A 413 -27.07 8.44 -1.39
C PRO A 413 -25.82 7.53 -1.38
N MET A 414 -25.20 7.29 -2.53
CA MET A 414 -23.98 6.47 -2.61
C MET A 414 -22.77 7.18 -2.00
N LYS A 415 -22.68 8.51 -2.13
CA LYS A 415 -21.63 9.33 -1.49
C LYS A 415 -21.75 9.30 0.03
N SER A 416 -22.96 9.51 0.55
CA SER A 416 -23.22 9.44 2.00
C SER A 416 -22.98 8.04 2.56
N LEU A 417 -23.35 7.00 1.81
CA LEU A 417 -23.07 5.61 2.18
C LEU A 417 -21.57 5.31 2.22
N TYR A 418 -20.81 5.82 1.24
CA TYR A 418 -19.35 5.74 1.25
C TYR A 418 -18.76 6.44 2.49
N GLU A 419 -19.18 7.67 2.78
CA GLU A 419 -18.72 8.44 3.96
C GLU A 419 -18.98 7.70 5.28
N TRP A 420 -20.17 7.10 5.42
CA TRP A 420 -20.50 6.26 6.57
C TRP A 420 -19.62 5.00 6.64
N SER A 421 -19.43 4.32 5.49
CA SER A 421 -18.64 3.08 5.40
C SER A 421 -17.14 3.29 5.61
N ASN A 422 -16.64 4.52 5.40
CA ASN A 422 -15.24 4.87 5.53
C ASN A 422 -14.71 4.66 6.96
N ASN A 423 -15.58 4.76 7.97
CA ASN A 423 -15.23 4.44 9.37
C ASN A 423 -14.79 2.97 9.55
N TYR A 424 -15.26 2.07 8.68
CA TYR A 424 -14.94 0.66 8.69
C TYR A 424 -13.84 0.27 7.71
N GLN A 425 -13.25 1.24 7.00
CA GLN A 425 -12.15 1.02 6.06
C GLN A 425 -12.47 -0.05 4.98
N LEU A 426 -13.70 -0.02 4.44
CA LEU A 426 -14.17 -1.04 3.48
C LEU A 426 -13.76 -0.75 2.04
N THR A 427 -13.58 0.51 1.66
CA THR A 427 -13.12 0.90 0.32
C THR A 427 -12.28 2.17 0.39
N HIS A 428 -11.28 2.29 -0.50
CA HIS A 428 -10.34 3.40 -0.46
C HIS A 428 -10.06 4.03 -1.83
N ALA A 429 -9.53 5.25 -1.79
CA ALA A 429 -8.88 5.88 -2.94
C ALA A 429 -7.38 5.51 -2.96
N TYR A 430 -6.84 5.29 -4.15
CA TYR A 430 -5.46 4.86 -4.37
C TYR A 430 -4.65 5.92 -5.12
N GLY A 431 -3.35 6.00 -4.85
CA GLY A 431 -2.49 7.00 -5.51
C GLY A 431 -1.04 6.98 -5.08
N LEU A 432 -0.37 5.83 -5.23
CA LEU A 432 1.04 5.69 -4.86
C LEU A 432 1.96 6.54 -5.75
N PHE A 433 2.95 7.17 -5.11
CA PHE A 433 4.00 7.96 -5.77
C PHE A 433 3.49 9.08 -6.68
N ARG A 434 2.36 9.70 -6.30
CA ARG A 434 1.78 10.84 -7.02
C ARG A 434 2.82 11.90 -7.38
N ARG A 435 3.68 12.26 -6.43
CA ARG A 435 4.84 13.15 -6.65
C ARG A 435 6.11 12.43 -6.24
N MET A 436 7.17 12.58 -7.04
CA MET A 436 8.49 12.06 -6.69
C MET A 436 9.09 12.85 -5.54
N THR A 437 9.66 12.13 -4.57
CA THR A 437 10.43 12.69 -3.45
C THR A 437 11.93 12.55 -3.72
N GLY A 438 12.73 13.34 -3.00
CA GLY A 438 14.19 13.28 -3.08
C GLY A 438 14.80 13.79 -4.39
N LEU A 439 14.18 14.82 -5.00
CA LEU A 439 14.68 15.42 -6.25
C LEU A 439 16.14 15.88 -6.19
N TYR A 440 16.62 16.24 -4.99
CA TYR A 440 17.97 16.72 -4.72
C TYR A 440 18.83 15.72 -3.94
N GLY A 441 18.39 14.47 -3.84
CA GLY A 441 18.96 13.47 -2.95
C GLY A 441 17.97 13.00 -1.91
N ARG A 442 18.28 11.87 -1.30
CA ARG A 442 17.44 11.19 -0.31
C ARG A 442 17.65 11.82 1.08
N PRO A 443 16.66 12.51 1.67
CA PRO A 443 16.80 13.07 3.01
C PRO A 443 16.77 11.97 4.06
N GLU A 444 17.73 12.01 4.98
CA GLU A 444 17.91 11.00 6.02
C GLU A 444 18.24 11.66 7.35
N VAL A 445 17.41 11.41 8.36
CA VAL A 445 17.63 11.86 9.73
C VAL A 445 18.51 10.85 10.45
N ILE A 446 19.62 11.33 11.00
CA ILE A 446 20.55 10.56 11.83
C ILE A 446 20.34 10.98 13.28
N VAL A 447 19.92 10.04 14.12
CA VAL A 447 19.79 10.25 15.57
C VAL A 447 21.12 9.93 16.23
N GLU A 448 21.61 10.83 17.08
CA GLU A 448 22.90 10.71 17.75
C GLU A 448 22.74 10.90 19.26
N GLY A 449 23.43 10.07 20.04
CA GLY A 449 23.49 10.22 21.50
C GLY A 449 24.87 10.64 21.98
N ALA A 450 24.94 11.26 23.16
CA ALA A 450 26.19 11.59 23.84
C ALA A 450 26.04 11.50 25.36
N TYR A 451 27.16 11.31 26.05
CA TYR A 451 27.23 11.42 27.51
C TYR A 451 27.41 12.86 27.99
N GLU A 452 28.14 13.67 27.21
CA GLU A 452 28.43 15.07 27.50
C GLU A 452 27.79 15.99 26.43
N PRO A 453 27.50 17.26 26.76
CA PRO A 453 26.82 18.19 25.85
C PRO A 453 27.56 18.41 24.51
N ASN A 454 28.89 18.34 24.54
CA ASN A 454 29.74 18.61 23.38
C ASN A 454 30.18 17.33 22.63
N GLY A 455 29.65 16.15 23.00
CA GLY A 455 30.00 14.86 22.41
C GLY A 455 31.10 14.11 23.19
N PRO A 456 31.70 13.05 22.60
CA PRO A 456 31.50 12.59 21.23
C PRO A 456 30.07 12.09 20.96
N TRP A 457 29.53 12.50 19.81
CA TRP A 457 28.21 12.09 19.35
C TRP A 457 28.29 10.78 18.58
N VAL A 458 27.50 9.80 19.00
CA VAL A 458 27.49 8.45 18.43
C VAL A 458 26.13 8.17 17.78
N PRO A 459 26.09 7.79 16.49
CA PRO A 459 24.84 7.58 15.78
C PRO A 459 24.17 6.27 16.17
N PHE A 460 22.84 6.31 16.28
CA PHE A 460 21.98 5.13 16.35
C PHE A 460 21.72 4.60 14.94
N ASN A 461 21.91 3.29 14.75
CA ASN A 461 21.57 2.63 13.50
C ASN A 461 20.18 1.98 13.61
N PHE A 462 19.35 2.19 12.59
CA PHE A 462 18.07 1.48 12.43
C PHE A 462 18.26 0.19 11.62
N TYR A 463 17.26 -0.68 11.69
CA TYR A 463 17.36 -2.05 11.20
C TYR A 463 17.61 -2.16 9.69
N ALA A 464 16.90 -1.39 8.86
CA ALA A 464 16.97 -1.47 7.40
C ALA A 464 17.34 -0.14 6.73
N LYS A 465 17.32 0.98 7.45
CA LYS A 465 17.65 2.31 6.92
C LYS A 465 19.13 2.38 6.48
N PRO A 466 19.45 2.99 5.32
CA PRO A 466 20.81 3.04 4.79
C PRO A 466 21.69 4.10 5.49
N LEU A 467 21.93 3.95 6.79
CA LEU A 467 22.72 4.92 7.58
C LEU A 467 24.23 4.70 7.49
N LYS A 468 24.66 3.46 7.22
CA LYS A 468 26.07 3.10 7.02
C LYS A 468 26.42 3.24 5.55
N LEU A 469 27.52 3.94 5.25
CA LEU A 469 27.91 4.28 3.88
C LEU A 469 28.42 3.08 3.07
N ASP A 470 29.04 2.12 3.75
CA ASP A 470 29.61 0.89 3.22
C ASP A 470 28.60 -0.28 3.20
N ALA A 471 27.43 -0.10 3.81
CA ALA A 471 26.43 -1.15 3.88
C ALA A 471 25.54 -1.16 2.62
N LYS A 472 25.47 -2.32 1.97
CA LYS A 472 24.49 -2.56 0.91
C LYS A 472 23.05 -2.48 1.47
N PRO A 473 22.09 -1.90 0.73
CA PRO A 473 20.69 -1.92 1.15
C PRO A 473 20.14 -3.36 1.30
N ARG A 474 19.28 -3.59 2.28
CA ARG A 474 18.80 -4.94 2.62
C ARG A 474 17.62 -5.36 1.75
N PHE A 475 17.48 -6.67 1.53
CA PHE A 475 16.28 -7.28 0.96
C PHE A 475 15.51 -7.96 2.10
N ILE A 476 14.34 -7.42 2.46
CA ILE A 476 13.61 -7.82 3.67
C ILE A 476 12.14 -8.13 3.45
N LEU A 477 11.67 -8.11 2.19
CA LEU A 477 10.29 -8.49 1.85
C LEU A 477 9.98 -9.93 2.29
N PRO A 478 8.85 -10.21 2.97
CA PRO A 478 7.70 -9.31 3.18
C PRO A 478 7.70 -8.67 4.58
N HIS A 479 8.80 -8.67 5.32
CA HIS A 479 8.88 -7.90 6.57
C HIS A 479 8.84 -6.40 6.29
N GLN A 480 8.16 -5.66 7.16
CA GLN A 480 8.17 -4.22 7.14
C GLN A 480 8.69 -3.62 8.46
N PRO A 481 9.86 -2.98 8.43
CA PRO A 481 10.34 -2.15 9.52
C PRO A 481 9.54 -0.85 9.55
N ARG A 482 8.46 -0.84 10.34
CA ARG A 482 7.52 0.29 10.43
C ARG A 482 8.21 1.56 10.93
N LEU A 483 9.14 1.43 11.89
CA LEU A 483 9.91 2.56 12.40
C LEU A 483 10.82 3.15 11.32
N ASP A 484 11.62 2.35 10.61
CA ASP A 484 12.51 2.84 9.56
C ASP A 484 11.75 3.55 8.44
N TRP A 485 10.57 3.05 8.08
CA TRP A 485 9.66 3.71 7.15
C TRP A 485 9.20 5.06 7.69
N GLN A 486 8.74 5.13 8.93
CA GLN A 486 8.33 6.40 9.55
C GLN A 486 9.48 7.40 9.68
N MET A 487 10.70 6.94 9.95
CA MET A 487 11.90 7.78 9.95
C MET A 487 12.21 8.38 8.57
N TRP A 488 11.87 7.69 7.48
CA TRP A 488 11.96 8.26 6.13
C TRP A 488 10.93 9.38 5.92
N PHE A 489 9.69 9.20 6.39
CA PHE A 489 8.67 10.27 6.31
C PHE A 489 9.02 11.47 7.19
N ALA A 490 9.55 11.23 8.40
CA ALA A 490 9.99 12.30 9.29
C ALA A 490 11.01 13.21 8.59
N ALA A 491 11.97 12.63 7.86
CA ALA A 491 13.00 13.37 7.14
C ALA A 491 12.48 14.31 6.02
N LEU A 492 11.22 14.17 5.59
CA LEU A 492 10.62 15.02 4.54
C LEU A 492 10.05 16.34 5.07
N GLY A 493 9.97 16.52 6.39
CA GLY A 493 9.42 17.73 7.01
C GLY A 493 10.08 18.02 8.35
N ALA A 494 9.60 19.06 9.05
CA ALA A 494 10.15 19.46 10.34
C ALA A 494 9.80 18.46 11.47
N TYR A 495 10.69 18.30 12.44
CA TYR A 495 10.53 17.32 13.52
C TYR A 495 9.33 17.61 14.43
N GLN A 496 8.95 18.88 14.60
CA GLN A 496 7.82 19.32 15.42
C GLN A 496 6.46 18.89 14.85
N HIS A 497 6.40 18.44 13.59
CA HIS A 497 5.19 17.86 13.01
C HIS A 497 5.12 16.33 13.20
N ASN A 498 6.14 15.73 13.83
CA ASN A 498 6.25 14.29 14.03
C ASN A 498 6.31 13.96 15.54
N PRO A 499 5.18 13.97 16.27
CA PRO A 499 5.17 13.70 17.71
C PRO A 499 5.80 12.35 18.11
N PHE A 500 5.60 11.32 17.28
CA PHE A 500 6.20 10.00 17.51
C PHE A 500 7.74 10.05 17.53
N PHE A 501 8.35 10.94 16.72
CA PHE A 501 9.80 11.07 16.62
C PHE A 501 10.35 11.70 17.90
N ILE A 502 9.73 12.76 18.41
CA ILE A 502 10.12 13.38 19.69
C ILE A 502 9.94 12.37 20.83
N SER A 503 8.83 11.62 20.85
CA SER A 503 8.60 10.58 21.85
C SER A 503 9.64 9.45 21.77
N LEU A 504 10.04 9.03 20.57
CA LEU A 504 11.10 8.03 20.39
C LEU A 504 12.42 8.52 20.99
N ASN A 505 12.84 9.76 20.66
CA ASN A 505 14.10 10.31 21.14
C ASN A 505 14.13 10.46 22.67
N GLU A 506 13.04 10.91 23.27
CA GLU A 506 12.89 10.95 24.73
C GLU A 506 13.00 9.54 25.33
N ARG A 507 12.24 8.56 24.82
CA ARG A 507 12.22 7.19 25.36
C ARG A 507 13.52 6.42 25.19
N VAL A 508 14.31 6.73 24.17
CA VAL A 508 15.66 6.17 23.98
C VAL A 508 16.59 6.55 25.14
N LEU A 509 16.40 7.74 25.74
CA LEU A 509 17.15 8.15 26.94
C LEU A 509 16.78 7.32 28.18
N PHE A 510 15.59 6.72 28.22
CA PHE A 510 15.09 5.96 29.38
C PHE A 510 15.27 4.45 29.27
N SER A 511 14.82 3.82 28.16
CA SER A 511 14.77 2.35 28.08
C SER A 511 14.57 1.75 26.69
N VAL A 512 14.11 2.53 25.70
CA VAL A 512 13.67 2.00 24.40
C VAL A 512 14.82 1.92 23.41
N THR A 513 15.73 0.97 23.64
CA THR A 513 16.91 0.75 22.78
C THR A 513 16.70 -0.38 21.77
N TYR A 514 15.69 -1.22 21.98
CA TYR A 514 15.48 -2.43 21.19
C TYR A 514 14.85 -2.23 19.81
N LEU A 515 14.39 -1.01 19.52
CA LEU A 515 13.90 -0.65 18.19
C LEU A 515 15.06 -0.32 17.21
N MET A 516 16.29 -0.27 17.73
CA MET A 516 17.52 -0.02 16.97
C MET A 516 18.18 -1.34 16.54
N ASP A 517 18.98 -1.32 15.48
CA ASP A 517 19.71 -2.50 14.96
C ASP A 517 20.70 -3.03 16.00
N LYS A 518 21.62 -2.16 16.44
CA LYS A 518 22.57 -2.45 17.51
C LYS A 518 22.69 -1.22 18.40
N TYR A 519 22.53 -1.43 19.70
CA TYR A 519 22.71 -0.37 20.67
C TYR A 519 24.20 0.06 20.70
N PRO A 520 24.53 1.34 20.45
CA PRO A 520 25.91 1.75 20.21
C PRO A 520 26.71 2.09 21.48
N PHE A 521 26.08 2.13 22.66
CA PHE A 521 26.72 2.52 23.92
C PHE A 521 27.03 1.32 24.83
N GLU A 522 28.04 1.45 25.70
CA GLU A 522 28.53 0.43 26.63
C GLU A 522 27.58 0.21 27.82
N HIS A 523 26.39 -0.31 27.57
CA HIS A 523 25.37 -0.65 28.58
C HIS A 523 24.89 0.52 29.47
N LYS A 524 25.35 1.76 29.21
CA LYS A 524 24.85 3.00 29.82
C LYS A 524 24.01 3.76 28.82
N LEU A 525 22.93 4.38 29.30
CA LEU A 525 22.07 5.25 28.50
C LEU A 525 22.74 6.61 28.25
N PRO A 526 22.64 7.19 27.05
CA PRO A 526 23.13 8.55 26.81
C PRO A 526 22.34 9.56 27.66
N ARG A 527 22.97 10.70 27.93
CA ARG A 527 22.36 11.84 28.66
C ARG A 527 21.75 12.86 27.71
N PHE A 528 22.33 12.98 26.52
CA PHE A 528 21.92 13.90 25.47
C PHE A 528 21.57 13.13 24.22
N ILE A 529 20.56 13.59 23.49
CA ILE A 529 20.19 13.08 22.18
C ILE A 529 19.90 14.24 21.24
N ARG A 530 20.36 14.15 19.99
CA ARG A 530 20.09 15.13 18.94
C ARG A 530 19.81 14.43 17.63
N ALA A 531 19.39 15.18 16.62
CA ALA A 531 19.26 14.64 15.28
C ALA A 531 19.83 15.58 14.21
N GLN A 532 20.45 15.00 13.19
CA GLN A 532 21.10 15.72 12.09
C GLN A 532 20.46 15.28 10.76
N LEU A 533 20.26 16.22 9.84
CA LEU A 533 19.71 15.94 8.51
C LEU A 533 20.84 15.88 7.48
N TYR A 534 20.81 14.83 6.66
CA TYR A 534 21.74 14.63 5.55
C TYR A 534 20.98 14.32 4.27
N LEU A 535 21.58 14.66 3.13
CA LEU A 535 21.17 14.15 1.83
C LEU A 535 22.09 12.99 1.44
N TYR A 536 21.49 11.84 1.17
CA TYR A 536 22.18 10.64 0.73
C TYR A 536 22.06 10.48 -0.77
N HIS A 537 23.15 10.00 -1.37
CA HIS A 537 23.24 9.67 -2.78
C HIS A 537 23.96 8.34 -2.98
N TYR A 538 23.55 7.60 -4.00
CA TYR A 538 24.31 6.45 -4.46
C TYR A 538 25.65 6.90 -5.03
N THR A 539 26.68 6.14 -4.69
CA THR A 539 28.00 6.29 -5.29
C THR A 539 27.98 5.67 -6.69
N ALA A 540 28.75 6.23 -7.62
CA ALA A 540 28.82 5.74 -9.00
C ALA A 540 30.20 5.11 -9.29
N PRO A 541 30.30 4.18 -10.27
CA PRO A 541 31.57 3.68 -10.74
C PRO A 541 32.42 4.83 -11.31
N ASN A 542 33.73 4.75 -11.09
CA ASN A 542 34.65 5.78 -11.58
C ASN A 542 34.80 5.72 -13.12
N LYS A 543 35.53 6.69 -13.73
CA LYS A 543 35.77 6.73 -15.18
C LYS A 543 36.45 5.47 -15.76
N GLN A 544 37.08 4.64 -14.92
CA GLN A 544 37.74 3.39 -15.29
C GLN A 544 36.82 2.17 -15.11
N GLY A 545 35.55 2.36 -14.75
CA GLY A 545 34.58 1.30 -14.52
C GLY A 545 34.72 0.57 -13.18
N LYS A 546 35.58 1.05 -12.27
CA LYS A 546 35.75 0.46 -10.95
C LYS A 546 34.64 0.93 -10.01
N TRP A 547 33.95 -0.03 -9.40
CA TRP A 547 32.92 0.23 -8.40
C TRP A 547 33.52 0.74 -7.08
N PRO A 548 32.88 1.71 -6.41
CA PRO A 548 33.31 2.24 -5.11
C PRO A 548 33.10 1.22 -3.99
N VAL A 549 33.84 1.38 -2.89
CA VAL A 549 33.67 0.56 -1.68
C VAL A 549 32.38 0.93 -0.95
N ASN A 550 32.11 2.23 -0.84
CA ASN A 550 30.88 2.74 -0.24
C ASN A 550 29.74 2.69 -1.26
N TYR A 551 28.55 2.26 -0.84
CA TYR A 551 27.31 2.33 -1.62
C TYR A 551 26.68 3.72 -1.57
N TRP A 552 26.93 4.45 -0.48
CA TRP A 552 26.35 5.78 -0.26
C TRP A 552 27.42 6.84 -0.02
N ARG A 553 27.14 8.05 -0.49
CA ARG A 553 27.75 9.29 0.00
C ARG A 553 26.67 10.12 0.67
N ARG A 554 27.04 10.93 1.65
CA ARG A 554 26.10 11.81 2.35
C ARG A 554 26.66 13.21 2.48
N ASP A 555 25.79 14.19 2.32
CA ASP A 555 26.10 15.61 2.41
C ASP A 555 25.29 16.22 3.57
N PHE A 556 25.97 16.81 4.56
CA PHE A 556 25.32 17.44 5.71
C PHE A 556 24.44 18.61 5.25
N GLN A 557 23.23 18.73 5.81
CA GLN A 557 22.32 19.83 5.52
C GLN A 557 22.19 20.77 6.70
N GLU A 558 21.62 20.28 7.79
CA GLU A 558 21.28 21.08 8.95
C GLU A 558 21.18 20.22 10.22
N GLU A 559 21.22 20.89 11.36
CA GLU A 559 20.78 20.29 12.61
C GLU A 559 19.26 20.18 12.58
N TYR A 560 18.77 18.94 12.58
CA TYR A 560 17.34 18.63 12.42
C TYR A 560 16.58 18.82 13.73
N MET A 561 17.15 18.35 14.83
CA MET A 561 16.60 18.49 16.18
C MET A 561 17.73 18.87 17.14
N PRO A 562 17.58 19.95 17.93
CA PRO A 562 18.62 20.35 18.87
C PRO A 562 18.84 19.29 19.95
N PRO A 563 19.99 19.33 20.65
CA PRO A 563 20.24 18.46 21.79
C PRO A 563 19.17 18.60 22.88
N ILE A 564 18.54 17.49 23.25
CA ILE A 564 17.60 17.41 24.37
C ILE A 564 18.12 16.48 25.47
N THR A 565 17.58 16.63 26.68
CA THR A 565 17.88 15.79 27.84
C THR A 565 16.62 15.15 28.41
N LYS A 566 16.77 14.25 29.39
CA LYS A 566 15.65 13.52 30.01
C LYS A 566 14.59 14.42 30.66
N GLU A 567 15.00 15.60 31.11
CA GLU A 567 14.20 16.49 31.94
C GLU A 567 13.84 17.80 31.22
N ASP A 568 13.95 17.82 29.89
CA ASP A 568 13.60 19.00 29.10
C ASP A 568 12.09 19.33 29.23
N PRO A 569 11.72 20.45 29.90
CA PRO A 569 10.33 20.78 30.15
C PRO A 569 9.53 21.02 28.87
N ASN A 570 10.18 21.51 27.80
CA ASN A 570 9.52 21.77 26.53
C ASN A 570 9.12 20.48 25.83
N VAL A 571 9.98 19.46 25.92
CA VAL A 571 9.70 18.12 25.36
C VAL A 571 8.55 17.47 26.12
N VAL A 572 8.58 17.52 27.45
CA VAL A 572 7.49 16.95 28.29
C VAL A 572 6.16 17.63 27.98
N PHE A 573 6.13 18.97 27.97
CA PHE A 573 4.94 19.74 27.65
C PHE A 573 4.39 19.40 26.25
N TYR A 574 5.26 19.35 25.25
CA TYR A 574 4.87 18.98 23.88
C TYR A 574 4.28 17.57 23.82
N LEU A 575 4.88 16.59 24.52
CA LEU A 575 4.39 15.21 24.55
C LEU A 575 3.05 15.08 25.29
N GLU A 576 2.82 15.90 26.32
CA GLU A 576 1.52 15.99 27.00
C GLU A 576 0.43 16.56 26.10
N GLU A 577 0.71 17.66 25.38
CA GLU A 577 -0.24 18.26 24.43
C GLU A 577 -0.62 17.30 23.30
N ASN A 578 0.33 16.47 22.85
CA ASN A 578 0.13 15.47 21.80
C ASN A 578 -0.36 14.10 22.33
N GLY A 579 -0.64 13.96 23.63
CA GLY A 579 -1.25 12.76 24.21
C GLY A 579 -0.32 11.55 24.39
N PHE A 580 1.01 11.74 24.32
CA PHE A 580 2.00 10.69 24.58
C PHE A 580 2.28 10.48 26.07
N VAL A 581 2.02 11.51 26.89
CA VAL A 581 2.04 11.44 28.35
C VAL A 581 0.59 11.56 28.83
N LEU A 582 0.07 10.48 29.42
CA LEU A 582 -1.30 10.46 29.94
C LEU A 582 -1.37 11.26 31.25
N LYS A 583 -2.21 12.31 31.28
CA LYS A 583 -2.47 13.12 32.48
C LYS A 583 -2.92 12.27 33.68
N ASN A 584 -3.68 11.21 33.41
CA ASN A 584 -4.04 10.18 34.39
C ASN A 584 -3.44 8.85 33.94
N LYS A 585 -2.57 8.26 34.76
CA LYS A 585 -2.13 6.87 34.53
C LYS A 585 -3.36 5.98 34.59
N PHE A 586 -3.73 5.38 33.47
CA PHE A 586 -4.83 4.42 33.40
C PHE A 586 -4.44 3.22 34.29
N ARG A 587 -5.01 3.16 35.51
CA ARG A 587 -4.88 2.01 36.40
C ARG A 587 -5.83 0.93 35.91
N ILE A 588 -5.34 0.08 35.02
CA ILE A 588 -5.98 -1.21 34.78
C ILE A 588 -5.63 -2.06 35.98
N SER A 589 -6.61 -2.77 36.52
CA SER A 589 -6.29 -3.76 37.54
C SER A 589 -5.43 -4.83 36.86
N ASP A 590 -4.14 -4.86 37.18
CA ASP A 590 -3.20 -5.93 36.82
C ASP A 590 -3.62 -7.22 37.54
N GLU A 591 -4.83 -7.70 37.27
CA GLU A 591 -5.40 -8.88 37.91
C GLU A 591 -4.85 -10.16 37.25
N ASN A 592 -4.59 -10.14 35.95
CA ASN A 592 -4.08 -11.30 35.21
C ASN A 592 -2.57 -11.23 34.91
N LYS A 593 -1.76 -10.95 35.95
CA LYS A 593 -0.29 -10.85 35.83
C LYS A 593 0.34 -12.09 35.20
N GLN A 594 -0.21 -13.28 35.46
CA GLN A 594 0.34 -14.52 34.91
C GLN A 594 0.28 -14.56 33.37
N LEU A 595 -0.85 -14.13 32.78
CA LEU A 595 -0.98 -14.10 31.32
C LEU A 595 -0.08 -13.02 30.72
N GLU A 596 0.00 -11.84 31.34
CA GLU A 596 0.93 -10.79 30.91
C GLU A 596 2.39 -11.25 30.96
N GLU A 597 2.81 -11.93 32.02
CA GLU A 597 4.17 -12.49 32.12
C GLU A 597 4.44 -13.54 31.03
N ARG A 598 3.46 -14.38 30.70
CA ARG A 598 3.58 -15.32 29.58
C ARG A 598 3.74 -14.60 28.25
N LEU A 599 2.93 -13.58 27.99
CA LEU A 599 3.00 -12.76 26.78
C LEU A 599 4.33 -11.99 26.69
N LYS A 600 4.82 -11.45 27.82
CA LYS A 600 6.15 -10.84 27.94
C LYS A 600 7.26 -11.83 27.61
N ARG A 601 7.21 -13.06 28.15
CA ARG A 601 8.21 -14.11 27.84
C ARG A 601 8.22 -14.46 26.37
N VAL A 602 7.04 -14.64 25.75
CA VAL A 602 6.92 -14.89 24.30
C VAL A 602 7.52 -13.73 23.51
N HIS A 603 7.19 -12.49 23.85
CA HIS A 603 7.74 -11.31 23.19
C HIS A 603 9.27 -11.26 23.29
N THR A 604 9.82 -11.42 24.50
CA THR A 604 11.27 -11.42 24.74
C THR A 604 11.99 -12.55 23.98
N TYR A 605 11.36 -13.72 23.87
CA TYR A 605 11.92 -14.84 23.11
C TYR A 605 12.04 -14.52 21.62
N PHE A 606 10.99 -13.96 21.00
CA PHE A 606 11.02 -13.62 19.57
C PHE A 606 11.83 -12.36 19.26
N LYS A 607 12.01 -11.48 20.24
CA LYS A 607 12.77 -10.23 20.12
C LYS A 607 14.25 -10.43 19.74
N SER A 608 14.86 -11.56 20.10
CA SER A 608 16.27 -11.84 19.77
C SER A 608 16.47 -12.29 18.32
N TYR A 609 15.40 -12.65 17.61
CA TYR A 609 15.47 -13.11 16.24
C TYR A 609 15.34 -11.96 15.26
N ASP A 610 16.03 -12.09 14.13
CA ASP A 610 15.82 -11.21 12.99
C ASP A 610 14.36 -11.34 12.50
N PRO A 611 13.61 -10.23 12.40
CA PRO A 611 12.19 -10.28 12.11
C PRO A 611 11.89 -10.74 10.67
N ALA A 612 12.80 -10.54 9.72
CA ALA A 612 12.62 -11.04 8.35
C ALA A 612 12.78 -12.57 8.32
N TRP A 613 13.81 -13.10 8.99
CA TRP A 613 14.00 -14.55 9.12
C TRP A 613 12.86 -15.24 9.85
N LEU A 614 12.28 -14.59 10.88
CA LEU A 614 11.08 -15.10 11.54
C LEU A 614 9.92 -15.27 10.54
N ILE A 615 9.66 -14.27 9.71
CA ILE A 615 8.58 -14.35 8.70
C ILE A 615 8.89 -15.41 7.64
N TYR A 616 10.12 -15.49 7.15
CA TYR A 616 10.51 -16.54 6.20
C TYR A 616 10.33 -17.95 6.78
N SER A 617 10.73 -18.15 8.05
CA SER A 617 10.58 -19.44 8.73
C SER A 617 9.11 -19.84 8.85
N LEU A 618 8.23 -18.88 9.15
CA LEU A 618 6.79 -19.12 9.19
C LEU A 618 6.26 -19.48 7.80
N LEU A 619 6.65 -18.76 6.74
CA LEU A 619 6.22 -19.06 5.37
C LEU A 619 6.64 -20.48 4.95
N VAL A 620 7.89 -20.86 5.23
CA VAL A 620 8.41 -22.22 4.96
C VAL A 620 7.64 -23.26 5.77
N ALA A 621 7.39 -23.01 7.05
CA ALA A 621 6.61 -23.91 7.91
C ALA A 621 5.19 -24.13 7.37
N HIS A 622 4.54 -23.10 6.83
CA HIS A 622 3.23 -23.25 6.18
C HIS A 622 3.32 -24.08 4.89
N VAL A 623 4.33 -23.85 4.05
CA VAL A 623 4.53 -24.64 2.84
C VAL A 623 4.72 -26.12 3.17
N VAL A 624 5.62 -26.44 4.09
CA VAL A 624 5.84 -27.81 4.57
C VAL A 624 4.56 -28.38 5.18
N GLY A 625 3.87 -27.60 6.03
CA GLY A 625 2.61 -28.01 6.65
C GLY A 625 1.52 -28.34 5.63
N ILE A 626 1.38 -27.58 4.54
CA ILE A 626 0.44 -27.88 3.46
C ILE A 626 0.74 -29.24 2.84
N TYR A 627 2.01 -29.54 2.53
CA TYR A 627 2.40 -30.83 1.96
C TYR A 627 2.16 -31.97 2.95
N THR A 628 2.52 -31.79 4.23
CA THR A 628 2.29 -32.81 5.27
C THR A 628 0.82 -33.10 5.48
N VAL A 629 -0.03 -32.07 5.60
CA VAL A 629 -1.49 -32.25 5.75
C VAL A 629 -2.07 -32.96 4.54
N LYS A 630 -1.63 -32.63 3.32
CA LYS A 630 -2.04 -33.33 2.10
C LYS A 630 -1.59 -34.80 2.08
N MET A 631 -0.39 -35.13 2.58
CA MET A 631 0.07 -36.53 2.63
C MET A 631 -0.65 -37.37 3.69
N VAL A 632 -1.05 -36.77 4.81
CA VAL A 632 -1.67 -37.49 5.92
C VAL A 632 -3.18 -37.62 5.77
N PHE A 633 -3.84 -36.59 5.21
CA PHE A 633 -5.30 -36.50 5.14
C PHE A 633 -5.87 -36.37 3.73
N GLY A 634 -5.04 -36.22 2.71
CA GLY A 634 -5.43 -36.16 1.29
C GLY A 634 -5.20 -37.49 0.61
#